data_AF-A0AAD7GYF8-F1
#
_entry.id   AF-A0AAD7GYF8-F1
#
_cell.length_a   1.000
_cell.length_b   1.000
_cell.length_c   1.000
_cell.angle_alpha   90.00
_cell.angle_beta   90.00
_cell.angle_gamma   90.00
#
_symmetry.space_group_name_H-M   'P 1'
#
loop_
_entity.id
_entity.type
_entity.pdbx_description
1 polymer ?
#
loop_
_entity_poly.entity_id
_entity_poly.type
_entity_poly.pdbx_seq_one_letter_code
_entity_poly.pdbx_strand_id
1 'polypeptide(L)'
;MSGKAKAKGISASSFLDLKAELSKQEDEFSRNKATGKAKFIVGGVKRPEKKPTTWARQNKGVSARASRDIELEAISNPTLESARAALERKAKIYDKLKRGQTGGLNDKQYESLLVDFDSKPVSDFESDSDDLDESVEVARPPLDDDPIVEYEDEFGRMRTARRSEVPRNLVPTPEEQAYDEDETWNPVGHFPVYQPSADRVAAIEKEHAEANNPLGVHYDASGEVRAKGAGFYQFSKDEETRKAQMDELKSARGETEKTRKEVGALDVLPGEVEGMQDPNSASNGRSRAMEKRKRELEERRKMVDAKRRKLAVGQDNNSVSALTNTEPDATAPPMPADPFAALEFASAKDKGKAKALPADADADTFLAQLQQEFLGGKRK
;
A
#
# COMPACT_ATOMS: atom_id res chain seq x y z
N MET A 1 51.84 -79.80 41.40
CA MET A 1 51.81 -79.22 40.03
C MET A 1 51.07 -77.90 40.12
N SER A 2 51.73 -76.77 39.83
CA SER A 2 51.16 -75.42 39.95
C SER A 2 51.09 -74.80 38.57
N GLY A 3 49.88 -74.53 38.09
CA GLY A 3 49.64 -73.81 36.84
C GLY A 3 49.78 -72.31 37.06
N LYS A 4 50.81 -71.68 36.48
CA LYS A 4 50.95 -70.22 36.42
C LYS A 4 50.07 -69.66 35.31
N ALA A 5 49.14 -68.78 35.67
CA ALA A 5 48.29 -68.03 34.74
C ALA A 5 49.13 -67.05 33.91
N LYS A 6 48.96 -67.08 32.58
CA LYS A 6 49.59 -66.15 31.64
C LYS A 6 48.88 -64.80 31.70
N ALA A 7 49.65 -63.72 31.82
CA ALA A 7 49.17 -62.34 31.81
C ALA A 7 48.46 -62.04 30.47
N LYS A 8 47.22 -61.55 30.54
CA LYS A 8 46.42 -61.11 29.39
C LYS A 8 47.00 -59.77 28.91
N GLY A 9 47.59 -59.75 27.71
CA GLY A 9 48.09 -58.53 27.08
C GLY A 9 46.94 -57.58 26.74
N ILE A 10 47.13 -56.29 27.05
CA ILE A 10 46.21 -55.21 26.69
C ILE A 10 46.38 -54.93 25.20
N SER A 11 45.37 -55.23 24.38
CA SER A 11 45.40 -54.97 22.94
C SER A 11 45.02 -53.52 22.63
N ALA A 12 45.54 -52.97 21.53
CA ALA A 12 45.21 -51.61 21.08
C ALA A 12 43.70 -51.41 20.87
N SER A 13 42.96 -52.48 20.54
CA SER A 13 41.49 -52.47 20.46
C SER A 13 40.82 -52.19 21.81
N SER A 14 41.36 -52.69 22.94
CA SER A 14 40.83 -52.39 24.28
C SER A 14 41.04 -50.94 24.68
N PHE A 15 42.08 -50.28 24.16
CA PHE A 15 42.30 -48.84 24.40
C PHE A 15 41.30 -47.97 23.63
N LEU A 16 40.98 -48.37 22.39
CA LEU A 16 39.97 -47.70 21.59
C LEU A 16 38.56 -47.89 22.17
N ASP A 17 38.25 -49.09 22.69
CA ASP A 17 36.98 -49.38 23.35
C ASP A 17 36.81 -48.53 24.64
N LEU A 18 37.86 -48.44 25.46
CA LEU A 18 37.86 -47.59 26.65
C LEU A 18 37.72 -46.10 26.29
N LYS A 19 38.38 -45.64 25.21
CA LYS A 19 38.23 -44.27 24.73
C LYS A 19 36.80 -43.99 24.23
N ALA A 20 36.18 -44.93 23.52
CA ALA A 20 34.80 -44.81 23.07
C ALA A 20 33.82 -44.82 24.26
N GLU A 21 34.08 -45.61 25.29
CA GLU A 21 33.27 -45.65 26.50
C GLU A 21 33.42 -44.38 27.34
N LEU A 22 34.63 -43.81 27.43
CA LEU A 22 34.87 -42.50 28.05
C LEU A 22 34.16 -41.38 27.28
N SER A 23 34.27 -41.32 25.95
CA SER A 23 33.59 -40.28 25.17
C SER A 23 32.08 -40.40 25.30
N LYS A 24 31.54 -41.62 25.34
CA LYS A 24 30.11 -41.85 25.58
C LYS A 24 29.69 -41.35 26.97
N GLN A 25 30.49 -41.57 27.99
CA GLN A 25 30.19 -41.05 29.33
C GLN A 25 30.35 -39.53 29.44
N GLU A 26 31.29 -38.92 28.72
CA GLU A 26 31.43 -37.46 28.63
C GLU A 26 30.22 -36.82 27.93
N ASP A 27 29.75 -37.41 26.84
CA ASP A 27 28.53 -36.99 26.15
C ASP A 27 27.27 -37.16 27.00
N GLU A 28 27.17 -38.27 27.73
CA GLU A 28 26.08 -38.48 28.68
C GLU A 28 26.17 -37.49 29.84
N PHE A 29 27.36 -37.13 30.30
CA PHE A 29 27.56 -36.14 31.36
C PHE A 29 27.21 -34.73 30.89
N SER A 30 27.62 -34.34 29.68
CA SER A 30 27.30 -33.03 29.09
C SER A 30 25.80 -32.89 28.84
N ARG A 31 25.14 -33.93 28.32
CA ARG A 31 23.66 -33.99 28.17
C ARG A 31 22.94 -33.93 29.52
N ASN A 32 23.41 -34.67 30.52
CA ASN A 32 22.81 -34.65 31.86
C ASN A 32 23.02 -33.29 32.56
N LYS A 33 24.14 -32.62 32.30
CA LYS A 33 24.41 -31.25 32.78
C LYS A 33 23.49 -30.22 32.11
N ALA A 34 23.30 -30.32 30.79
CA ALA A 34 22.42 -29.43 30.04
C ALA A 34 20.93 -29.62 30.42
N THR A 35 20.52 -30.84 30.72
CA THR A 35 19.15 -31.16 31.20
C THR A 35 18.94 -30.88 32.68
N GLY A 36 19.93 -30.27 33.37
CA GLY A 36 19.83 -29.93 34.80
C GLY A 36 19.88 -31.12 35.76
N LYS A 37 20.02 -32.34 35.25
CA LYS A 37 20.21 -33.58 36.03
C LYS A 37 21.67 -33.73 36.44
N ALA A 38 22.23 -32.70 37.07
CA ALA A 38 23.55 -32.79 37.66
C ALA A 38 23.50 -33.77 38.83
N LYS A 39 23.94 -35.02 38.61
CA LYS A 39 24.19 -35.99 39.69
C LYS A 39 25.40 -35.51 40.49
N PHE A 40 25.23 -34.51 41.34
CA PHE A 40 26.22 -34.18 42.36
C PHE A 40 26.22 -35.30 43.40
N ILE A 41 26.99 -36.35 43.16
CA ILE A 41 27.32 -37.35 44.15
C ILE A 41 28.50 -36.78 44.94
N VAL A 42 28.22 -35.90 45.91
CA VAL A 42 29.17 -35.58 46.97
C VAL A 42 28.79 -36.44 48.16
N GLY A 43 29.53 -37.53 48.41
CA GLY A 43 29.39 -38.36 49.61
C GLY A 43 28.37 -39.51 49.56
N GLY A 44 28.12 -40.12 48.40
CA GLY A 44 27.53 -41.47 48.32
C GLY A 44 26.06 -41.68 48.72
N VAL A 45 25.33 -40.65 49.16
CA VAL A 45 23.90 -40.76 49.52
C VAL A 45 23.05 -39.88 48.60
N LYS A 46 22.15 -40.50 47.82
CA LYS A 46 21.12 -39.80 47.04
C LYS A 46 20.20 -39.03 48.00
N ARG A 47 20.42 -37.73 48.15
CA ARG A 47 19.46 -36.86 48.86
C ARG A 47 18.28 -36.59 47.91
N PRO A 48 17.02 -36.74 48.37
CA PRO A 48 15.87 -36.41 47.54
C PRO A 48 15.91 -34.92 47.19
N GLU A 49 15.65 -34.62 45.91
CA GLU A 49 15.56 -33.31 45.26
C GLU A 49 15.23 -32.19 46.25
N LYS A 50 16.25 -31.46 46.71
CA LYS A 50 15.99 -30.27 47.52
C LYS A 50 15.33 -29.27 46.60
N LYS A 51 14.10 -28.86 46.95
CA LYS A 51 13.38 -27.77 46.28
C LYS A 51 14.36 -26.63 46.04
N PRO A 52 14.44 -26.08 44.81
CA PRO A 52 15.40 -25.04 44.49
C PRO A 52 15.28 -23.91 45.51
N THR A 53 16.43 -23.41 45.94
CA THR A 53 16.52 -22.31 46.90
C THR A 53 15.64 -21.14 46.44
N THR A 54 15.11 -20.33 47.36
CA THR A 54 14.19 -19.23 47.04
C THR A 54 14.75 -18.27 45.98
N TRP A 55 16.07 -18.10 45.93
CA TRP A 55 16.77 -17.32 44.90
C TRP A 55 16.91 -18.00 43.53
N ALA A 56 16.73 -19.33 43.45
CA ALA A 56 16.75 -20.10 42.21
C ALA A 56 15.34 -20.34 41.64
N ARG A 57 14.28 -19.91 42.34
CA ARG A 57 12.90 -19.98 41.84
C ARG A 57 12.70 -18.87 40.81
N GLN A 58 12.61 -19.23 39.54
CA GLN A 58 12.23 -18.28 38.50
C GLN A 58 10.81 -17.73 38.74
N ASN A 59 10.60 -16.45 38.46
CA ASN A 59 9.30 -15.82 38.57
C ASN A 59 8.31 -16.49 37.60
N LYS A 60 7.08 -16.73 38.07
CA LYS A 60 6.04 -17.40 37.27
C LYS A 60 5.77 -16.60 36.00
N GLY A 61 5.85 -17.28 34.85
CA GLY A 61 5.61 -16.68 33.53
C GLY A 61 6.82 -15.99 32.88
N VAL A 62 8.02 -16.01 33.48
CA VAL A 62 9.21 -15.46 32.81
C VAL A 62 9.61 -16.29 31.58
N SER A 63 9.58 -17.62 31.66
CA SER A 63 9.85 -18.47 30.49
C SER A 63 8.83 -18.28 29.39
N ALA A 64 7.54 -18.13 29.74
CA ALA A 64 6.47 -17.89 28.77
C ALA A 64 6.50 -16.48 28.14
N ARG A 65 7.05 -15.48 28.86
CA ARG A 65 7.33 -14.16 28.29
C ARG A 65 8.55 -14.24 27.36
N ALA A 66 9.63 -14.85 27.81
CA ALA A 66 10.84 -15.03 26.98
C ALA A 66 10.55 -15.82 25.70
N SER A 67 9.72 -16.87 25.74
CA SER A 67 9.34 -17.61 24.53
C SER A 67 8.49 -16.77 23.59
N ARG A 68 7.56 -15.96 24.13
CA ARG A 68 6.75 -15.03 23.34
C ARG A 68 7.62 -13.93 22.71
N ASP A 69 8.61 -13.42 23.43
CA ASP A 69 9.52 -12.41 22.91
C ASP A 69 10.36 -12.97 21.75
N ILE A 70 10.83 -14.22 21.87
CA ILE A 70 11.53 -14.94 20.78
C ILE A 70 10.61 -15.18 19.56
N GLU A 71 9.36 -15.58 19.79
CA GLU A 71 8.37 -15.76 18.72
C GLU A 71 8.06 -14.43 18.01
N LEU A 72 7.93 -13.34 18.76
CA LEU A 72 7.72 -12.00 18.21
C LEU A 72 8.93 -11.51 17.42
N GLU A 73 10.15 -11.76 17.89
CA GLU A 73 11.38 -11.44 17.14
C GLU A 73 11.52 -12.28 15.86
N ALA A 74 11.08 -13.54 15.86
CA ALA A 74 11.04 -14.40 14.68
C ALA A 74 9.98 -13.95 13.66
N ILE A 75 8.89 -13.34 14.11
CA ILE A 75 7.85 -12.76 13.25
C ILE A 75 8.25 -11.37 12.74
N SER A 76 8.93 -10.56 13.57
CA SER A 76 9.27 -9.16 13.26
C SER A 76 10.51 -9.00 12.39
N ASN A 77 11.46 -9.94 12.49
CA ASN A 77 12.53 -10.02 11.52
C ASN A 77 11.96 -10.79 10.32
N PRO A 78 11.65 -10.16 9.16
CA PRO A 78 11.57 -10.92 7.93
C PRO A 78 12.89 -11.69 7.87
N THR A 79 12.82 -13.01 8.03
CA THR A 79 14.00 -13.84 8.26
C THR A 79 15.03 -13.48 7.20
N LEU A 80 16.31 -13.33 7.55
CA LEU A 80 17.35 -13.05 6.53
C LEU A 80 17.23 -14.00 5.34
N GLU A 81 16.72 -15.21 5.60
CA GLU A 81 16.31 -16.22 4.63
C GLU A 81 15.22 -15.75 3.65
N SER A 82 14.15 -15.09 4.11
CA SER A 82 13.11 -14.51 3.23
C SER A 82 13.66 -13.42 2.30
N ALA A 83 14.47 -12.50 2.84
CA ALA A 83 15.12 -11.45 2.07
C ALA A 83 16.11 -12.05 1.06
N ARG A 84 16.89 -13.04 1.49
CA ARG A 84 17.81 -13.80 0.64
C ARG A 84 17.07 -14.56 -0.47
N ALA A 85 15.97 -15.25 -0.15
CA ALA A 85 15.16 -15.95 -1.13
C ALA A 85 14.54 -14.98 -2.15
N ALA A 86 14.12 -13.78 -1.73
CA ALA A 86 13.65 -12.75 -2.65
C ALA A 86 14.77 -12.23 -3.57
N LEU A 87 15.98 -12.01 -3.05
CA LEU A 87 17.13 -11.61 -3.86
C LEU A 87 17.56 -12.71 -4.82
N GLU A 88 17.58 -13.97 -4.39
CA GLU A 88 17.87 -15.11 -5.26
C GLU A 88 16.85 -15.26 -6.39
N ARG A 89 15.55 -15.03 -6.10
CA ARG A 89 14.51 -14.98 -7.15
C ARG A 89 14.76 -13.85 -8.15
N LYS A 90 15.08 -12.65 -7.67
CA LYS A 90 15.37 -11.50 -8.53
C LYS A 90 16.62 -11.71 -9.38
N ALA A 91 17.67 -12.30 -8.81
CA ALA A 91 18.90 -12.64 -9.54
C ALA A 91 18.60 -13.61 -10.69
N LYS A 92 17.82 -14.68 -10.43
CA LYS A 92 17.40 -15.62 -11.49
C LYS A 92 16.61 -14.95 -12.61
N ILE A 93 15.66 -14.08 -12.27
CA ILE A 93 14.89 -13.33 -13.28
C ILE A 93 15.83 -12.44 -14.09
N TYR A 94 16.74 -11.72 -13.42
CA TYR A 94 17.74 -10.89 -14.08
C TYR A 94 18.62 -11.69 -15.04
N ASP A 95 19.12 -12.86 -14.64
CA ASP A 95 19.96 -13.71 -15.48
C ASP A 95 19.19 -14.24 -16.70
N LYS A 96 17.88 -14.51 -16.57
CA LYS A 96 17.01 -14.89 -17.69
C LYS A 96 16.76 -13.72 -18.64
N LEU A 97 16.44 -12.55 -18.12
CA LEU A 97 16.26 -11.32 -18.92
C LEU A 97 17.53 -10.95 -19.68
N LYS A 98 18.69 -11.09 -19.01
CA LYS A 98 20.01 -10.87 -19.61
C LYS A 98 20.31 -11.87 -20.74
N ARG A 99 19.81 -13.11 -20.65
CA ARG A 99 19.89 -14.12 -21.72
C ARG A 99 18.88 -13.89 -22.86
N GLY A 100 18.04 -12.86 -22.79
CA GLY A 100 16.99 -12.59 -23.79
C GLY A 100 15.73 -13.47 -23.64
N GLN A 101 15.58 -14.13 -22.50
CA GLN A 101 14.36 -14.87 -22.15
C GLN A 101 13.38 -13.95 -21.39
N THR A 102 12.09 -14.30 -21.36
CA THR A 102 11.08 -13.45 -20.70
C THR A 102 11.22 -13.36 -19.18
N GLY A 103 11.92 -14.31 -18.54
CA GLY A 103 12.03 -14.37 -17.08
C GLY A 103 10.71 -14.61 -16.35
N GLY A 104 9.63 -14.95 -17.07
CA GLY A 104 8.30 -15.21 -16.52
C GLY A 104 7.49 -13.93 -16.27
N LEU A 105 7.99 -12.78 -16.72
CA LEU A 105 7.29 -11.51 -16.63
C LEU A 105 6.24 -11.38 -17.74
N ASN A 106 5.13 -10.73 -17.39
CA ASN A 106 4.16 -10.28 -18.37
C ASN A 106 4.71 -9.09 -19.18
N ASP A 107 4.18 -8.82 -20.37
CA ASP A 107 4.66 -7.75 -21.24
C ASP A 107 4.60 -6.38 -20.55
N LYS A 108 3.52 -6.11 -19.81
CA LYS A 108 3.40 -4.91 -18.97
C LYS A 108 4.40 -4.84 -17.83
N GLN A 109 4.71 -5.98 -17.21
CA GLN A 109 5.74 -6.04 -16.19
C GLN A 109 7.09 -5.74 -16.82
N TYR A 110 7.34 -6.25 -18.03
CA TYR A 110 8.54 -5.99 -18.79
C TYR A 110 8.71 -4.51 -19.17
N GLU A 111 7.66 -3.88 -19.69
CA GLU A 111 7.66 -2.44 -20.02
C GLU A 111 7.88 -1.54 -18.80
N SER A 112 7.52 -2.03 -17.60
CA SER A 112 7.78 -1.31 -16.35
C SER A 112 9.22 -1.39 -15.88
N LEU A 113 10.08 -2.25 -16.49
CA LEU A 113 11.49 -2.27 -16.16
C LEU A 113 12.16 -0.98 -16.64
N LEU A 114 12.97 -0.42 -15.75
CA LEU A 114 13.78 0.77 -16.05
C LEU A 114 14.98 0.46 -16.95
N VAL A 115 15.32 -0.82 -17.09
CA VAL A 115 16.42 -1.31 -17.92
C VAL A 115 15.83 -1.99 -19.13
N ASP A 116 16.16 -1.46 -20.30
CA ASP A 116 15.91 -2.13 -21.57
C ASP A 116 17.01 -3.17 -21.78
N PHE A 117 16.63 -4.45 -21.71
CA PHE A 117 17.54 -5.58 -21.89
C PHE A 117 17.77 -5.91 -23.37
N ASP A 118 16.87 -5.48 -24.26
CA ASP A 118 16.95 -5.77 -25.69
C ASP A 118 17.92 -4.81 -26.39
N SER A 119 17.96 -3.54 -25.98
CA SER A 119 18.89 -2.54 -26.53
C SER A 119 20.27 -2.54 -25.88
N LYS A 120 20.43 -3.18 -24.72
CA LYS A 120 21.71 -3.25 -24.02
C LYS A 120 22.51 -4.43 -24.60
N PRO A 121 23.50 -4.19 -25.48
CA PRO A 121 24.37 -5.28 -25.90
C PRO A 121 25.02 -5.85 -24.63
N VAL A 122 25.00 -7.17 -24.52
CA VAL A 122 25.74 -7.91 -23.48
C VAL A 122 27.17 -7.40 -23.59
N SER A 123 27.57 -6.51 -22.68
CA SER A 123 28.78 -5.71 -22.88
C SER A 123 29.98 -6.65 -22.93
N ASP A 124 30.89 -6.43 -23.88
CA ASP A 124 32.16 -7.15 -24.13
C ASP A 124 33.10 -7.29 -22.91
N PHE A 125 32.70 -6.79 -21.73
CA PHE A 125 33.44 -6.84 -20.47
C PHE A 125 32.97 -7.93 -19.50
N GLU A 126 31.93 -8.69 -19.85
CA GLU A 126 31.53 -9.82 -19.05
C GLU A 126 32.29 -11.05 -19.53
N SER A 127 33.11 -11.58 -18.63
CA SER A 127 33.79 -12.87 -18.79
C SER A 127 32.81 -13.88 -19.38
N ASP A 128 33.19 -14.48 -20.51
CA ASP A 128 32.54 -15.59 -21.20
C ASP A 128 32.38 -16.78 -20.24
N SER A 129 31.43 -16.67 -19.31
CA SER A 129 31.19 -17.64 -18.24
C SER A 129 30.10 -18.62 -18.64
N ASP A 130 29.99 -18.91 -19.94
CA ASP A 130 29.25 -20.07 -20.46
C ASP A 130 29.90 -21.39 -19.99
N ASP A 131 31.12 -21.31 -19.43
CA ASP A 131 31.84 -22.39 -18.75
C ASP A 131 31.38 -22.67 -17.31
N LEU A 132 30.43 -21.89 -16.76
CA LEU A 132 29.82 -22.23 -15.47
C LEU A 132 28.89 -23.43 -15.68
N ASP A 133 29.44 -24.60 -15.40
CA ASP A 133 28.75 -25.89 -15.47
C ASP A 133 27.39 -25.83 -14.77
N GLU A 134 26.32 -25.69 -15.57
CA GLU A 134 24.93 -25.66 -15.11
C GLU A 134 24.56 -26.96 -14.37
N SER A 135 25.37 -28.03 -14.49
CA SER A 135 25.17 -29.26 -13.72
C SER A 135 25.61 -29.16 -12.25
N VAL A 136 26.37 -28.12 -11.88
CA VAL A 136 26.70 -27.80 -10.47
C VAL A 136 25.49 -27.18 -9.76
N GLU A 137 24.59 -26.54 -10.50
CA GLU A 137 23.35 -26.06 -9.93
C GLU A 137 22.46 -27.25 -9.56
N VAL A 138 22.26 -27.44 -8.25
CA VAL A 138 21.35 -28.45 -7.72
C VAL A 138 19.99 -28.27 -8.37
N ALA A 139 19.55 -29.27 -9.13
CA ALA A 139 18.23 -29.33 -9.76
C ALA A 139 17.16 -29.03 -8.69
N ARG A 140 16.66 -27.80 -8.73
CA ARG A 140 15.61 -27.35 -7.82
C ARG A 140 14.28 -27.86 -8.35
N PRO A 141 13.35 -28.25 -7.46
CA PRO A 141 12.01 -28.62 -7.89
C PRO A 141 11.44 -27.46 -8.72
N PRO A 142 10.75 -27.78 -9.84
CA PRO A 142 10.16 -26.76 -10.69
C PRO A 142 9.27 -25.86 -9.85
N LEU A 143 9.38 -24.54 -10.06
CA LEU A 143 8.43 -23.60 -9.47
C LEU A 143 7.08 -23.85 -10.13
N ASP A 144 6.07 -24.18 -9.33
CA ASP A 144 4.71 -24.48 -9.81
C ASP A 144 4.02 -23.28 -10.47
N ASP A 145 4.58 -22.08 -10.34
CA ASP A 145 4.00 -20.82 -10.78
C ASP A 145 4.27 -20.47 -12.25
N ASP A 146 5.09 -21.25 -12.99
CA ASP A 146 5.46 -20.93 -14.38
C ASP A 146 4.70 -21.78 -15.41
N PRO A 147 3.74 -21.23 -16.17
CA PRO A 147 2.95 -22.01 -17.13
C PRO A 147 3.80 -22.53 -18.30
N ILE A 148 3.51 -23.75 -18.77
CA ILE A 148 4.09 -24.28 -20.00
C ILE A 148 3.33 -23.67 -21.18
N VAL A 149 4.05 -23.06 -22.11
CA VAL A 149 3.52 -22.37 -23.28
C VAL A 149 4.08 -23.01 -24.55
N GLU A 150 3.23 -23.15 -25.55
CA GLU A 150 3.61 -23.54 -26.90
C GLU A 150 4.07 -22.29 -27.66
N TYR A 151 5.27 -22.34 -28.23
CA TYR A 151 5.82 -21.26 -29.04
C TYR A 151 6.38 -21.81 -30.35
N GLU A 152 6.38 -20.99 -31.38
CA GLU A 152 6.99 -21.31 -32.67
C GLU A 152 8.48 -20.95 -32.62
N ASP A 153 9.35 -21.93 -32.84
CA ASP A 153 10.79 -21.72 -32.96
C ASP A 153 11.14 -21.01 -34.27
N GLU A 154 12.35 -20.46 -34.40
CA GLU A 154 12.83 -19.73 -35.60
C GLU A 154 12.72 -20.55 -36.91
N PHE A 155 12.65 -21.88 -36.79
CA PHE A 155 12.49 -22.83 -37.88
C PHE A 155 11.02 -23.21 -38.18
N GLY A 156 10.05 -22.51 -37.58
CA GLY A 156 8.61 -22.77 -37.77
C GLY A 156 8.11 -24.05 -37.10
N ARG A 157 8.81 -24.53 -36.05
CA ARG A 157 8.46 -25.76 -35.33
C ARG A 157 7.80 -25.39 -34.00
N MET A 158 6.67 -26.00 -33.71
CA MET A 158 6.03 -25.86 -32.39
C MET A 158 6.87 -26.55 -31.32
N ARG A 159 7.35 -25.79 -30.35
CA ARG A 159 8.06 -26.28 -29.16
C ARG A 159 7.27 -25.93 -27.91
N THR A 160 7.35 -26.78 -26.91
CA THR A 160 6.81 -26.52 -25.56
C THR A 160 7.96 -26.16 -24.63
N ALA A 161 7.85 -25.02 -23.96
CA ALA A 161 8.76 -24.62 -22.90
C ALA A 161 8.00 -23.88 -21.79
N ARG A 162 8.63 -23.70 -20.64
CA ARG A 162 8.09 -22.83 -19.59
C ARG A 162 8.10 -21.39 -20.08
N ARG A 163 7.08 -20.60 -19.75
CA ARG A 163 6.96 -19.21 -20.24
C ARG A 163 8.20 -18.40 -19.93
N SER A 164 8.83 -18.60 -18.76
CA SER A 164 10.07 -17.88 -18.40
C SER A 164 11.31 -18.19 -19.23
N GLU A 165 11.33 -19.32 -19.94
CA GLU A 165 12.46 -19.79 -20.76
C GLU A 165 12.25 -19.52 -22.26
N VAL A 166 11.01 -19.22 -22.66
CA VAL A 166 10.68 -18.86 -24.04
C VAL A 166 11.48 -17.60 -24.43
N PRO A 167 12.19 -17.60 -25.57
CA PRO A 167 12.85 -16.41 -26.08
C PRO A 167 11.83 -15.29 -26.32
N ARG A 168 12.19 -14.07 -25.95
CA ARG A 168 11.28 -12.92 -25.94
C ARG A 168 10.57 -12.70 -27.28
N ASN A 169 11.32 -12.77 -28.38
CA ASN A 169 10.82 -12.53 -29.73
C ASN A 169 9.86 -13.62 -30.25
N LEU A 170 9.80 -14.76 -29.58
CA LEU A 170 9.00 -15.92 -29.96
C LEU A 170 7.77 -16.10 -29.05
N VAL A 171 7.58 -15.20 -28.09
CA VAL A 171 6.40 -15.25 -27.22
C VAL A 171 5.16 -14.98 -28.08
N PRO A 172 4.12 -15.82 -28.00
CA PRO A 172 2.86 -15.54 -28.65
C PRO A 172 2.27 -14.26 -28.06
N THR A 173 2.29 -13.18 -28.83
CA THR A 173 1.47 -12.00 -28.51
C THR A 173 0.04 -12.37 -28.89
N PRO A 174 -0.95 -12.17 -27.99
CA PRO A 174 -2.34 -12.28 -28.40
C PRO A 174 -2.51 -11.29 -29.55
N GLU A 175 -2.84 -11.81 -30.74
CA GLU A 175 -3.00 -11.05 -31.97
C GLU A 175 -3.66 -9.70 -31.62
N GLU A 176 -2.92 -8.60 -31.85
CA GLU A 176 -3.51 -7.28 -31.87
C GLU A 176 -4.72 -7.42 -32.78
N GLN A 177 -5.91 -7.35 -32.20
CA GLN A 177 -7.15 -7.33 -32.96
C GLN A 177 -6.93 -6.24 -34.00
N ALA A 178 -6.72 -6.68 -35.24
CA ALA A 178 -6.55 -5.79 -36.36
C ALA A 178 -7.70 -4.81 -36.24
N TYR A 179 -7.39 -3.56 -35.90
CA TYR A 179 -8.38 -2.52 -35.93
C TYR A 179 -8.90 -2.58 -37.35
N ASP A 180 -10.17 -2.98 -37.50
CA ASP A 180 -10.86 -2.92 -38.77
C ASP A 180 -10.74 -1.46 -39.21
N GLU A 181 -9.75 -1.19 -40.05
CA GLU A 181 -9.50 0.10 -40.68
C GLU A 181 -10.50 0.22 -41.81
N ASP A 182 -11.78 0.17 -41.42
CA ASP A 182 -12.90 0.59 -42.24
C ASP A 182 -12.78 2.11 -42.31
N GLU A 183 -11.90 2.58 -43.20
CA GLU A 183 -11.66 3.97 -43.53
C GLU A 183 -12.93 4.53 -44.19
N THR A 184 -13.92 4.78 -43.33
CA THR A 184 -15.22 5.27 -43.72
C THR A 184 -15.02 6.73 -44.08
N TRP A 185 -15.17 7.06 -45.37
CA TRP A 185 -15.09 8.43 -45.86
C TRP A 185 -16.08 9.32 -45.11
N ASN A 186 -15.57 10.13 -44.17
CA ASN A 186 -16.39 10.99 -43.33
C ASN A 186 -17.10 12.03 -44.23
N PRO A 187 -18.45 12.04 -44.29
CA PRO A 187 -19.16 13.02 -45.07
C PRO A 187 -18.93 14.42 -44.49
N VAL A 188 -18.94 15.43 -45.37
CA VAL A 188 -18.72 16.84 -44.99
C VAL A 188 -19.74 17.25 -43.91
N GLY A 189 -19.25 17.59 -42.72
CA GLY A 189 -20.07 17.92 -41.54
C GLY A 189 -20.16 16.83 -40.47
N HIS A 190 -19.53 15.67 -40.65
CA HIS A 190 -19.40 14.67 -39.59
C HIS A 190 -18.25 15.02 -38.65
N PHE A 191 -18.57 15.45 -37.43
CA PHE A 191 -17.62 15.53 -36.33
C PHE A 191 -17.74 14.23 -35.50
N PRO A 192 -16.83 13.26 -35.65
CA PRO A 192 -16.90 12.03 -34.87
C PRO A 192 -16.66 12.36 -33.39
N VAL A 193 -17.75 12.37 -32.62
CA VAL A 193 -17.66 12.34 -31.16
C VAL A 193 -17.31 10.92 -30.79
N TYR A 194 -16.09 10.70 -30.32
CA TYR A 194 -15.62 9.39 -29.92
C TYR A 194 -16.52 8.83 -28.80
N GLN A 195 -17.30 7.80 -29.14
CA GLN A 195 -18.09 7.01 -28.21
C GLN A 195 -17.46 5.63 -28.12
N PRO A 196 -16.72 5.32 -27.04
CA PRO A 196 -16.18 3.98 -26.83
C PRO A 196 -17.32 2.94 -26.91
N SER A 197 -17.13 1.87 -27.67
CA SER A 197 -18.02 0.71 -27.61
C SER A 197 -17.99 0.12 -26.20
N ALA A 198 -19.10 -0.48 -25.75
CA ALA A 198 -19.18 -1.12 -24.44
C ALA A 198 -18.09 -2.18 -24.25
N ASP A 199 -17.76 -2.91 -25.33
CA ASP A 199 -16.70 -3.91 -25.34
C ASP A 199 -15.31 -3.28 -25.13
N ARG A 200 -15.05 -2.11 -25.75
CA ARG A 200 -13.80 -1.38 -25.53
C ARG A 200 -13.68 -0.86 -24.10
N VAL A 201 -14.76 -0.34 -23.52
CA VAL A 201 -14.75 0.10 -22.11
C VAL A 201 -14.47 -1.09 -21.20
N ALA A 202 -15.16 -2.21 -21.41
CA ALA A 202 -14.95 -3.42 -20.61
C ALA A 202 -13.53 -3.99 -20.79
N ALA A 203 -12.94 -3.89 -21.97
CA ALA A 203 -11.55 -4.28 -22.22
C ALA A 203 -10.58 -3.40 -21.42
N ILE A 204 -10.73 -2.08 -21.47
CA ILE A 204 -9.92 -1.11 -20.71
C ILE A 204 -10.08 -1.36 -19.19
N GLU A 205 -11.31 -1.56 -18.71
CA GLU A 205 -11.57 -1.84 -17.30
C GLU A 205 -10.91 -3.14 -16.83
N LYS A 206 -10.96 -4.20 -17.64
CA LYS A 206 -10.24 -5.44 -17.36
C LYS A 206 -8.74 -5.19 -17.37
N GLU A 207 -8.26 -4.47 -18.36
CA GLU A 207 -6.84 -4.19 -18.56
C GLU A 207 -6.21 -3.44 -17.37
N HIS A 208 -6.93 -2.45 -16.85
CA HIS A 208 -6.53 -1.62 -15.71
C HIS A 208 -7.10 -2.09 -14.36
N ALA A 209 -7.73 -3.27 -14.32
CA ALA A 209 -8.17 -3.86 -13.07
C ALA A 209 -6.97 -4.04 -12.13
N GLU A 210 -7.19 -3.86 -10.83
CA GLU A 210 -6.14 -4.01 -9.81
C GLU A 210 -5.43 -5.37 -9.87
N ALA A 211 -6.16 -6.42 -10.28
CA ALA A 211 -5.60 -7.75 -10.51
C ALA A 211 -4.53 -7.80 -11.61
N ASN A 212 -4.56 -6.86 -12.55
CA ASN A 212 -3.62 -6.74 -13.65
C ASN A 212 -2.57 -5.64 -13.43
N ASN A 213 -2.54 -5.00 -12.25
CA ASN A 213 -1.48 -4.05 -11.91
C ASN A 213 -0.15 -4.82 -11.74
N PRO A 214 0.82 -4.68 -12.66
CA PRO A 214 1.96 -5.58 -12.77
C PRO A 214 2.85 -5.65 -11.51
N LEU A 215 2.83 -4.60 -10.68
CA LEU A 215 3.73 -4.46 -9.53
C LEU A 215 3.03 -4.18 -8.20
N GLY A 216 1.69 -4.06 -8.16
CA GLY A 216 0.97 -3.61 -6.96
C GLY A 216 1.41 -2.22 -6.45
N VAL A 217 2.24 -1.51 -7.20
CA VAL A 217 2.78 -0.20 -6.80
C VAL A 217 1.69 0.83 -7.04
N HIS A 218 1.33 1.54 -5.98
CA HIS A 218 0.40 2.63 -6.03
C HIS A 218 1.10 3.97 -5.87
N TYR A 219 0.50 5.01 -6.44
CA TYR A 219 0.99 6.38 -6.27
C TYR A 219 1.03 6.79 -4.80
N ASP A 220 2.20 7.27 -4.37
CA ASP A 220 2.46 7.81 -3.04
C ASP A 220 2.76 9.30 -3.16
N ALA A 221 1.86 10.13 -2.65
CA ALA A 221 2.03 11.57 -2.76
C ALA A 221 3.05 12.15 -1.78
N SER A 222 3.68 11.37 -0.90
CA SER A 222 4.77 11.87 -0.06
C SER A 222 5.98 12.33 -0.88
N GLY A 223 6.19 11.77 -2.07
CA GLY A 223 7.25 12.16 -3.01
C GLY A 223 6.85 13.27 -4.00
N GLU A 224 5.63 13.79 -3.95
CA GLU A 224 5.15 14.80 -4.90
C GLU A 224 5.53 16.22 -4.44
N VAL A 225 6.20 16.96 -5.33
CA VAL A 225 6.67 18.33 -5.06
C VAL A 225 5.63 19.37 -5.48
N ARG A 226 4.66 19.01 -6.34
CA ARG A 226 3.60 19.93 -6.78
C ARG A 226 2.58 20.23 -5.67
N ALA A 227 1.97 21.41 -5.76
CA ALA A 227 0.88 21.79 -4.89
C ALA A 227 -0.35 20.90 -5.15
N LYS A 228 -0.86 20.29 -4.08
CA LYS A 228 -2.04 19.42 -4.13
C LYS A 228 -3.30 20.28 -3.98
N GLY A 229 -4.30 20.02 -4.82
CA GLY A 229 -5.57 20.76 -4.80
C GLY A 229 -6.43 20.47 -3.57
N ALA A 230 -7.48 21.26 -3.36
CA ALA A 230 -8.38 21.16 -2.19
C ALA A 230 -9.20 19.85 -2.11
N GLY A 231 -9.18 19.03 -3.16
CA GLY A 231 -9.81 17.70 -3.19
C GLY A 231 -8.81 16.53 -3.19
N PHE A 232 -7.54 16.79 -2.87
CA PHE A 232 -6.52 15.74 -2.84
C PHE A 232 -6.75 14.78 -1.67
N TYR A 233 -6.75 13.47 -1.96
CA TYR A 233 -6.88 12.39 -0.97
C TYR A 233 -5.74 11.39 -1.17
N GLN A 234 -4.95 11.12 -0.12
CA GLN A 234 -3.89 10.12 -0.14
C GLN A 234 -4.45 8.79 0.36
N PHE A 235 -4.39 7.77 -0.50
CA PHE A 235 -4.72 6.41 -0.10
C PHE A 235 -3.62 5.79 0.75
N SER A 236 -4.02 4.86 1.62
CA SER A 236 -3.08 4.03 2.36
C SER A 236 -2.23 3.13 1.44
N LYS A 237 -1.07 2.69 1.94
CA LYS A 237 -0.21 1.69 1.30
C LYS A 237 -0.74 0.28 1.51
N ASP A 238 -1.46 0.03 2.60
CA ASP A 238 -2.02 -1.28 2.89
C ASP A 238 -3.24 -1.53 1.99
N GLU A 239 -3.19 -2.58 1.17
CA GLU A 239 -4.19 -2.88 0.13
C GLU A 239 -5.62 -2.98 0.69
N GLU A 240 -5.79 -3.62 1.85
CA GLU A 240 -7.11 -3.75 2.49
C GLU A 240 -7.71 -2.40 2.86
N THR A 241 -6.91 -1.53 3.50
CA THR A 241 -7.36 -0.20 3.91
C THR A 241 -7.58 0.71 2.70
N ARG A 242 -6.73 0.60 1.68
CA ARG A 242 -6.89 1.30 0.40
C ARG A 242 -8.19 0.92 -0.28
N LYS A 243 -8.50 -0.38 -0.34
CA LYS A 243 -9.74 -0.88 -0.93
C LYS A 243 -10.96 -0.36 -0.19
N ALA A 244 -10.93 -0.37 1.15
CA ALA A 244 -11.99 0.20 1.96
C ALA A 244 -12.20 1.70 1.68
N GLN A 245 -11.11 2.47 1.57
CA GLN A 245 -11.16 3.90 1.21
C GLN A 245 -11.72 4.13 -0.21
N MET A 246 -11.36 3.27 -1.17
CA MET A 246 -11.89 3.31 -2.53
C MET A 246 -13.38 3.02 -2.56
N ASP A 247 -13.84 2.03 -1.79
CA ASP A 247 -15.26 1.65 -1.72
C ASP A 247 -16.09 2.72 -0.99
N GLU A 248 -15.54 3.35 0.03
CA GLU A 248 -16.14 4.53 0.68
C GLU A 248 -16.32 5.67 -0.34
N LEU A 249 -15.29 6.02 -1.11
CA LEU A 249 -15.39 7.06 -2.14
C LEU A 249 -16.41 6.72 -3.24
N LYS A 250 -16.49 5.44 -3.64
CA LYS A 250 -17.52 4.98 -4.60
C LYS A 250 -18.93 5.13 -4.01
N SER A 251 -19.13 4.81 -2.74
CA SER A 251 -20.42 4.99 -2.06
C SER A 251 -20.81 6.47 -1.97
N ALA A 252 -19.89 7.34 -1.55
CA ALA A 252 -20.11 8.78 -1.49
C ALA A 252 -20.45 9.35 -2.88
N ARG A 253 -19.72 8.91 -3.92
CA ARG A 253 -20.06 9.25 -5.31
C ARG A 253 -21.48 8.81 -5.67
N GLY A 254 -21.85 7.56 -5.40
CA GLY A 254 -23.19 7.04 -5.66
C GLY A 254 -24.30 7.80 -4.94
N GLU A 255 -24.06 8.27 -3.71
CA GLU A 255 -24.99 9.15 -2.98
C GLU A 255 -25.10 10.53 -3.63
N THR A 256 -23.97 11.15 -4.01
CA THR A 256 -23.99 12.45 -4.70
C THR A 256 -24.69 12.37 -6.06
N GLU A 257 -24.49 11.30 -6.83
CA GLU A 257 -25.17 11.10 -8.11
C GLU A 257 -26.68 10.91 -7.93
N LYS A 258 -27.11 10.19 -6.89
CA LYS A 258 -28.55 10.06 -6.54
C LYS A 258 -29.15 11.40 -6.16
N THR A 259 -28.51 12.15 -5.25
CA THR A 259 -29.01 13.47 -4.82
C THR A 259 -29.06 14.46 -5.98
N ARG A 260 -28.07 14.45 -6.89
CA ARG A 260 -28.09 15.27 -8.12
C ARG A 260 -29.26 14.93 -9.02
N LYS A 261 -29.53 13.64 -9.25
CA LYS A 261 -30.70 13.16 -10.00
C LYS A 261 -32.01 13.58 -9.34
N GLU A 262 -32.11 13.49 -8.01
CA GLU A 262 -33.31 13.89 -7.25
C GLU A 262 -33.56 15.41 -7.27
N VAL A 263 -32.50 16.22 -7.22
CA VAL A 263 -32.56 17.68 -7.27
C VAL A 263 -32.78 18.19 -8.71
N GLY A 264 -32.65 17.32 -9.71
CA GLY A 264 -32.79 17.66 -11.12
C GLY A 264 -31.55 18.37 -11.71
N ALA A 265 -30.42 18.32 -11.00
CA ALA A 265 -29.12 18.77 -11.48
C ALA A 265 -28.42 17.59 -12.16
N LEU A 266 -28.97 17.13 -13.28
CA LEU A 266 -28.35 16.07 -14.07
C LEU A 266 -27.05 16.60 -14.69
N ASP A 267 -25.99 15.80 -14.64
CA ASP A 267 -24.73 16.11 -15.30
C ASP A 267 -24.98 16.10 -16.81
N VAL A 268 -25.06 17.30 -17.39
CA VAL A 268 -25.30 17.51 -18.82
C VAL A 268 -24.04 17.09 -19.57
N LEU A 269 -24.17 16.22 -20.57
CA LEU A 269 -23.04 15.86 -21.41
C LEU A 269 -22.55 17.10 -22.17
N PRO A 270 -21.24 17.27 -22.40
CA PRO A 270 -20.72 18.40 -23.16
C PRO A 270 -21.42 18.50 -24.53
N GLY A 271 -22.26 19.53 -24.71
CA GLY A 271 -23.02 19.79 -25.94
C GLY A 271 -24.55 19.68 -25.82
N GLU A 272 -25.10 19.11 -24.75
CA GLU A 272 -26.51 19.28 -24.41
C GLU A 272 -26.74 20.65 -23.74
N VAL A 273 -27.85 21.30 -24.04
CA VAL A 273 -28.15 22.65 -23.53
C VAL A 273 -28.33 22.59 -22.02
N GLU A 274 -27.37 23.20 -21.31
CA GLU A 274 -27.38 23.36 -19.86
C GLU A 274 -28.59 24.23 -19.47
N GLY A 275 -29.61 23.63 -18.88
CA GLY A 275 -30.84 24.32 -18.54
C GLY A 275 -31.75 23.47 -17.66
N MET A 276 -32.27 24.12 -16.63
CA MET A 276 -33.31 23.59 -15.75
C MET A 276 -34.49 23.13 -16.61
N GLN A 277 -34.68 21.81 -16.75
CA GLN A 277 -35.79 21.25 -17.52
C GLN A 277 -37.13 21.84 -17.05
N ASP A 278 -38.00 22.04 -18.04
CA ASP A 278 -39.35 22.60 -17.95
C ASP A 278 -40.07 22.26 -16.63
N PRO A 279 -40.72 23.23 -15.94
CA PRO A 279 -41.49 22.96 -14.71
C PRO A 279 -42.68 22.00 -14.90
N ASN A 280 -42.94 21.57 -16.14
CA ASN A 280 -43.98 20.61 -16.49
C ASN A 280 -43.51 19.13 -16.45
N SER A 281 -42.21 18.85 -16.33
CA SER A 281 -41.73 17.49 -16.03
C SER A 281 -41.64 17.30 -14.52
N ALA A 282 -42.80 17.31 -13.87
CA ALA A 282 -42.92 17.04 -12.44
C ALA A 282 -42.61 15.56 -12.17
N SER A 283 -41.35 15.23 -11.91
CA SER A 283 -40.98 13.93 -11.38
C SER A 283 -41.37 13.83 -9.89
N ASN A 284 -42.09 12.77 -9.58
CA ASN A 284 -42.71 12.42 -8.29
C ASN A 284 -41.69 12.13 -7.17
N GLY A 285 -40.96 13.15 -6.70
CA GLY A 285 -39.88 12.95 -5.72
C GLY A 285 -39.92 13.82 -4.46
N ARG A 286 -40.97 14.62 -4.22
CA ARG A 286 -41.02 15.44 -3.00
C ARG A 286 -41.38 14.57 -1.80
N SER A 287 -40.40 14.30 -0.94
CA SER A 287 -40.61 13.62 0.34
C SER A 287 -41.75 14.31 1.13
N ARG A 288 -42.60 13.52 1.81
CA ARG A 288 -43.76 14.03 2.59
C ARG A 288 -43.41 15.18 3.54
N ALA A 289 -42.17 15.22 4.03
CA ALA A 289 -41.65 16.29 4.88
C ALA A 289 -41.46 17.62 4.12
N MET A 290 -40.97 17.57 2.87
CA MET A 290 -40.82 18.76 2.02
C MET A 290 -42.16 19.32 1.56
N GLU A 291 -43.15 18.44 1.32
CA GLU A 291 -44.50 18.85 0.99
C GLU A 291 -45.20 19.56 2.16
N LYS A 292 -45.01 19.06 3.40
CA LYS A 292 -45.49 19.71 4.62
C LYS A 292 -44.88 21.10 4.81
N ARG A 293 -43.56 21.23 4.62
CA ARG A 293 -42.86 22.51 4.73
C ARG A 293 -43.30 23.51 3.66
N LYS A 294 -43.59 23.04 2.44
CA LYS A 294 -44.13 23.87 1.35
C LYS A 294 -45.53 24.39 1.69
N ARG A 295 -46.40 23.51 2.20
CA ARG A 295 -47.76 23.89 2.63
C ARG A 295 -47.75 24.91 3.76
N GLU A 296 -46.88 24.75 4.75
CA GLU A 296 -46.73 25.71 5.85
C GLU A 296 -46.22 27.07 5.37
N LEU A 297 -45.29 27.11 4.41
CA LEU A 297 -44.81 28.35 3.78
C LEU A 297 -45.89 29.05 2.96
N GLU A 298 -46.71 28.31 2.23
CA GLU A 298 -47.85 28.87 1.47
C GLU A 298 -48.93 29.42 2.39
N GLU A 299 -49.25 28.72 3.49
CA GLU A 299 -50.17 29.20 4.52
C GLU A 299 -49.64 30.48 5.20
N ARG A 300 -48.32 30.53 5.49
CA ARG A 300 -47.67 31.74 6.02
C ARG A 300 -47.72 32.91 5.03
N ARG A 301 -47.47 32.68 3.73
CA ARG A 301 -47.59 33.71 2.69
C ARG A 301 -49.02 34.22 2.58
N LYS A 302 -50.01 33.32 2.56
CA LYS A 302 -51.44 33.68 2.52
C LYS A 302 -51.85 34.50 3.74
N MET A 303 -51.32 34.19 4.92
CA MET A 303 -51.54 35.01 6.12
C MET A 303 -50.90 36.39 6.00
N VAL A 304 -49.70 36.51 5.43
CA VAL A 304 -49.04 37.81 5.20
C VAL A 304 -49.81 38.63 4.16
N ASP A 305 -50.29 38.02 3.08
CA ASP A 305 -51.07 38.71 2.06
C ASP A 305 -52.45 39.12 2.57
N ALA A 306 -53.08 38.31 3.41
CA ALA A 306 -54.30 38.68 4.11
C ALA A 306 -54.08 39.86 5.08
N LYS A 307 -52.94 39.90 5.77
CA LYS A 307 -52.55 41.05 6.61
C LYS A 307 -52.27 42.29 5.78
N ARG A 308 -51.57 42.16 4.65
CA ARG A 308 -51.31 43.26 3.71
C ARG A 308 -52.60 43.81 3.11
N ARG A 309 -53.55 42.95 2.72
CA ARG A 309 -54.87 43.37 2.24
C ARG A 309 -55.70 44.06 3.31
N LYS A 310 -55.66 43.60 4.56
CA LYS A 310 -56.33 44.28 5.69
C LYS A 310 -55.71 45.64 6.02
N LEU A 311 -54.38 45.77 5.90
CA LEU A 311 -53.68 47.05 6.07
C LEU A 311 -53.96 48.01 4.90
N ALA A 312 -54.06 47.51 3.67
CA ALA A 312 -54.41 48.30 2.50
C ALA A 312 -55.83 48.89 2.58
N VAL A 313 -56.80 48.15 3.14
CA VAL A 313 -58.18 48.64 3.37
C VAL A 313 -58.24 49.71 4.48
N GLY A 314 -57.19 49.84 5.31
CA GLY A 314 -57.08 50.86 6.35
C GLY A 314 -56.36 52.15 5.92
N GLN A 315 -55.93 52.24 4.66
CA GLN A 315 -55.07 53.33 4.17
C GLN A 315 -55.72 54.23 3.12
N ASP A 316 -57.06 54.31 3.08
CA ASP A 316 -57.77 55.33 2.31
C ASP A 316 -58.28 56.42 3.27
N ASN A 317 -57.36 57.18 3.88
CA ASN A 317 -57.61 58.50 4.51
C ASN A 317 -56.28 59.08 5.05
N ASN A 318 -55.34 59.49 4.19
CA ASN A 318 -54.52 60.69 4.48
C ASN A 318 -53.77 61.24 3.24
N SER A 319 -54.16 62.45 2.87
CA SER A 319 -53.46 63.57 2.21
C SER A 319 -52.19 63.37 1.35
N VAL A 320 -52.38 63.70 0.07
CA VAL A 320 -51.64 64.56 -0.88
C VAL A 320 -50.36 65.33 -0.42
N SER A 321 -49.39 65.38 -1.35
CA SER A 321 -48.45 66.47 -1.73
C SER A 321 -47.00 66.44 -1.22
N ALA A 322 -46.04 66.25 -2.14
CA ALA A 322 -45.10 67.28 -2.63
C ALA A 322 -43.71 66.69 -2.96
N LEU A 323 -43.39 66.71 -4.26
CA LEU A 323 -42.05 66.57 -4.83
C LEU A 323 -41.27 67.87 -4.64
N THR A 324 -40.02 67.80 -4.20
CA THR A 324 -38.96 68.74 -4.63
C THR A 324 -37.58 68.06 -4.57
N ASN A 325 -36.86 68.16 -5.68
CA ASN A 325 -35.45 67.80 -5.83
C ASN A 325 -34.57 68.93 -5.29
N THR A 326 -33.52 68.61 -4.52
CA THR A 326 -32.31 69.44 -4.40
C THR A 326 -31.11 68.58 -3.98
N GLU A 327 -30.09 68.55 -4.82
CA GLU A 327 -28.67 68.27 -4.53
C GLU A 327 -27.85 69.21 -5.46
N PRO A 328 -26.53 69.44 -5.27
CA PRO A 328 -25.62 68.92 -4.23
C PRO A 328 -24.68 69.99 -3.60
N ASP A 329 -24.08 69.72 -2.43
CA ASP A 329 -22.66 70.05 -2.21
C ASP A 329 -22.05 69.23 -1.05
N ALA A 330 -20.76 68.94 -1.20
CA ALA A 330 -19.94 68.01 -0.45
C ALA A 330 -19.57 68.48 0.97
N THR A 331 -19.31 67.53 1.89
CA THR A 331 -18.01 67.28 2.57
C THR A 331 -18.23 66.38 3.81
N ALA A 332 -17.96 65.07 3.72
CA ALA A 332 -17.67 64.18 4.87
C ALA A 332 -17.08 62.84 4.39
N PRO A 333 -16.10 62.23 5.11
CA PRO A 333 -15.36 61.05 4.64
C PRO A 333 -16.17 59.74 4.72
N PRO A 334 -15.90 58.75 3.85
CA PRO A 334 -16.72 57.55 3.71
C PRO A 334 -16.43 56.48 4.79
N MET A 335 -17.49 56.03 5.44
CA MET A 335 -17.54 54.78 6.21
C MET A 335 -17.65 53.59 5.24
N PRO A 336 -16.99 52.44 5.50
CA PRO A 336 -17.05 51.29 4.58
C PRO A 336 -18.41 50.61 4.63
N ALA A 337 -19.04 50.47 3.46
CA ALA A 337 -20.35 49.88 3.24
C ALA A 337 -20.34 48.34 3.13
N ASP A 338 -19.47 47.66 3.88
CA ASP A 338 -19.36 46.21 3.82
C ASP A 338 -19.26 45.57 5.23
N PRO A 339 -20.26 44.78 5.67
CA PRO A 339 -20.25 44.14 6.98
C PRO A 339 -19.14 43.10 7.17
N PHE A 340 -18.49 42.62 6.10
CA PHE A 340 -17.42 41.62 6.20
C PHE A 340 -16.01 42.24 6.39
N ALA A 341 -15.79 43.49 5.98
CA ALA A 341 -14.49 44.15 6.10
C ALA A 341 -14.04 44.37 7.57
N ALA A 342 -14.98 44.46 8.50
CA ALA A 342 -14.70 44.57 9.93
C ALA A 342 -14.15 43.27 10.54
N LEU A 343 -14.42 42.11 9.94
CA LEU A 343 -14.00 40.79 10.44
C LEU A 343 -12.55 40.46 10.05
N GLU A 344 -12.10 40.89 8.86
CA GLU A 344 -10.70 40.71 8.42
C GLU A 344 -9.72 41.56 9.23
N PHE A 345 -10.10 42.77 9.65
CA PHE A 345 -9.26 43.61 10.49
C PHE A 345 -9.11 43.09 11.94
N ALA A 346 -10.07 42.28 12.40
CA ALA A 346 -10.04 41.66 13.72
C ALA A 346 -9.21 40.37 13.77
N SER A 347 -9.10 39.62 12.66
CA SER A 347 -8.35 38.35 12.61
C SER A 347 -6.84 38.52 12.43
N ALA A 348 -6.38 39.70 11.98
CA ALA A 348 -4.97 39.99 11.72
C ALA A 348 -4.13 40.37 12.97
N LYS A 349 -4.73 40.46 14.16
CA LYS A 349 -4.05 40.94 15.39
C LYS A 349 -3.57 39.86 16.37
N ASP A 350 -3.81 38.58 16.09
CA ASP A 350 -3.45 37.49 17.01
C ASP A 350 -2.40 36.53 16.43
N LYS A 351 -1.20 37.04 16.13
CA LYS A 351 0.01 36.22 15.94
C LYS A 351 1.24 36.94 16.47
N GLY A 352 1.69 36.56 17.66
CA GLY A 352 2.96 37.05 18.21
C GLY A 352 3.30 36.52 19.60
N LYS A 353 3.69 35.23 19.70
CA LYS A 353 4.55 34.72 20.79
C LYS A 353 5.23 33.43 20.33
N ALA A 354 6.42 33.59 19.74
CA ALA A 354 7.35 32.49 19.51
C ALA A 354 7.90 32.01 20.86
N LYS A 355 7.70 30.73 21.16
CA LYS A 355 8.27 30.05 22.32
C LYS A 355 9.42 29.19 21.80
N ALA A 356 10.65 29.62 22.07
CA ALA A 356 11.85 28.84 21.76
C ALA A 356 11.85 27.55 22.61
N LEU A 357 11.98 26.40 21.95
CA LEU A 357 12.23 25.10 22.56
C LEU A 357 13.75 24.85 22.57
N PRO A 358 14.35 24.37 23.67
CA PRO A 358 15.71 23.86 23.67
C PRO A 358 15.67 22.38 23.28
N ALA A 359 16.20 22.00 22.11
CA ALA A 359 16.17 20.60 21.67
C ALA A 359 17.50 20.10 21.06
N ASP A 360 18.61 20.81 21.23
CA ASP A 360 19.89 20.40 20.65
C ASP A 360 20.87 19.81 21.69
N ALA A 361 20.69 20.13 22.98
CA ALA A 361 21.61 19.65 24.03
C ALA A 361 21.49 18.14 24.31
N ASP A 362 20.28 17.59 24.23
CA ASP A 362 20.05 16.17 24.57
C ASP A 362 20.59 15.23 23.48
N ALA A 363 20.54 15.63 22.21
CA ALA A 363 21.08 14.86 21.09
C ALA A 363 22.62 14.80 21.14
N ASP A 364 23.27 15.92 21.48
CA ASP A 364 24.72 15.99 21.61
C ASP A 364 25.23 15.17 22.80
N THR A 365 24.50 15.16 23.92
CA THR A 365 24.85 14.31 25.07
C THR A 365 24.69 12.83 24.77
N PHE A 366 23.68 12.45 23.98
CA PHE A 366 23.46 11.07 23.54
C PHE A 366 24.58 10.59 22.60
N LEU A 367 24.98 11.42 21.62
CA LEU A 367 26.08 11.11 20.71
C LEU A 367 27.42 10.99 21.46
N ALA A 368 27.66 11.83 22.46
CA ALA A 368 28.86 11.76 23.29
C ALA A 368 28.92 10.47 24.13
N GLN A 369 27.79 10.02 24.70
CA GLN A 369 27.71 8.74 25.41
C GLN A 369 27.97 7.55 24.48
N LEU A 370 27.38 7.56 23.27
CA LEU A 370 27.54 6.48 22.29
C LEU A 370 28.99 6.38 21.78
N GLN A 371 29.67 7.52 21.59
CA GLN A 371 31.10 7.54 21.27
C GLN A 371 31.96 6.93 22.40
N GLN A 372 31.63 7.22 23.65
CA GLN A 372 32.36 6.70 24.80
C GLN A 372 32.19 5.18 24.96
N GLU A 373 31.00 4.66 24.67
CA GLU A 373 30.71 3.22 24.68
C GLU A 373 31.49 2.47 23.57
N PHE A 374 31.54 3.02 22.36
CA PHE A 374 32.29 2.43 21.24
C PHE A 374 33.81 2.42 21.46
N LEU A 375 34.35 3.48 22.09
CA LEU A 375 35.78 3.56 22.40
C LEU A 375 36.15 2.69 23.62
N GLY A 376 35.22 2.48 24.56
CA GLY A 376 35.39 1.60 25.71
C GLY A 376 35.39 0.11 25.36
N GLY A 377 34.64 -0.30 24.32
CA GLY A 377 34.53 -1.69 23.87
C GLY A 377 35.77 -2.24 23.15
N LYS A 378 36.73 -1.40 22.76
CA LYS A 378 37.96 -1.80 22.03
C LYS A 378 39.16 -2.15 22.92
N ARG A 379 38.97 -2.25 24.24
CA ARG A 379 39.98 -2.81 25.15
C ARG A 379 39.41 -4.02 25.88
N LYS A 380 39.44 -5.16 25.23
CA LYS A 380 39.57 -6.49 25.85
C LYS A 380 40.11 -7.49 24.84
#